data_AF-A0A8J7A3Q4-F1
#
_entry.id   AF-A0A8J7A3Q4-F1
#
_cell.length_a   1.000
_cell.length_b   1.000
_cell.length_c   1.000
_cell.angle_alpha   90.00
_cell.angle_beta   90.00
_cell.angle_gamma   90.00
#
_symmetry.space_group_name_H-M   'P 1'
#
loop_
_entity.id
_entity.type
_entity.pdbx_description
1 polymer ?
#
loop_
_entity_poly.entity_id
_entity_poly.type
_entity_poly.pdbx_seq_one_letter_code
_entity_poly.pdbx_strand_id
1 'polypeptide(L)' 'MEDELRPEYDFAQMAGGIRGKYVEQYRTQTNLVRLDPDVAQAFPNDEAVNEALRLLIQIAQRQQHH' A
#
# COMPACT_ATOMS: atom_id res chain seq x y z
N MET A 1 23.82 -20.33 -18.13
CA MET A 1 22.86 -20.44 -17.02
C MET A 1 21.50 -20.40 -17.71
N GLU A 2 21.11 -21.54 -18.28
CA GLU A 2 19.83 -21.65 -19.00
C GLU A 2 18.72 -21.87 -17.98
N ASP A 3 17.66 -21.09 -18.14
CA ASP A 3 16.42 -21.11 -17.35
C ASP A 3 15.91 -22.54 -17.17
N GLU A 4 15.95 -23.06 -15.95
CA GLU A 4 15.33 -24.34 -15.55
C GLU A 4 13.80 -24.21 -15.41
N LEU A 5 13.14 -23.52 -16.34
CA LEU A 5 11.69 -23.57 -16.44
C LEU A 5 11.32 -24.91 -17.08
N ARG A 6 10.63 -25.77 -16.32
CA ARG A 6 10.14 -27.04 -16.85
C ARG A 6 9.18 -26.76 -18.02
N PRO A 7 9.14 -27.60 -19.07
CA PRO A 7 8.35 -27.35 -20.28
C PRO A 7 6.85 -27.10 -20.05
N GLU A 8 6.33 -27.54 -18.91
CA GLU A 8 4.95 -27.32 -18.46
C GLU A 8 4.67 -25.89 -17.94
N TYR A 9 5.70 -25.09 -17.66
CA TYR A 9 5.62 -23.69 -17.28
C TYR A 9 5.84 -22.72 -18.46
N ASP A 10 5.38 -23.08 -19.66
CA ASP A 10 5.30 -22.11 -20.74
C ASP A 10 4.06 -21.22 -20.55
N PHE A 11 4.26 -20.07 -19.90
CA PHE A 11 3.21 -19.08 -19.66
C PHE A 11 2.58 -18.54 -20.96
N ALA A 12 3.22 -18.70 -22.13
CA ALA A 12 2.63 -18.35 -23.42
C ALA A 12 1.60 -19.40 -23.89
N GLN A 13 1.73 -20.66 -23.44
CA GLN A 13 0.81 -21.76 -23.72
C GLN A 13 -0.28 -21.92 -22.66
N MET A 14 -0.14 -21.26 -21.50
CA MET A 14 -1.13 -21.26 -20.43
C MET A 14 -2.37 -20.44 -20.81
N ALA A 15 -3.36 -21.09 -21.43
CA ALA A 15 -4.67 -20.52 -21.65
C ALA A 15 -5.37 -20.24 -20.29
N GLY A 16 -5.73 -18.98 -20.04
CA GLY A 16 -6.46 -18.55 -18.83
C GLY A 16 -5.66 -17.70 -17.84
N GLY A 17 -4.39 -17.42 -18.10
CA GLY A 17 -3.59 -16.46 -17.33
C GLY A 17 -4.03 -15.01 -17.60
N ILE A 18 -4.80 -14.41 -16.68
CA ILE A 18 -5.17 -12.99 -16.78
C ILE A 18 -4.06 -12.15 -16.16
N ARG A 19 -3.32 -11.41 -16.99
CA ARG A 19 -2.33 -10.44 -16.52
C ARG A 19 -3.01 -9.40 -15.63
N GLY A 20 -2.54 -9.27 -14.39
CA GLY A 20 -3.07 -8.31 -13.45
C GLY A 20 -4.38 -8.70 -12.78
N LYS A 21 -4.78 -9.99 -12.78
CA LYS A 21 -6.02 -10.50 -12.17
C LYS A 21 -6.34 -9.96 -10.76
N TYR A 22 -5.32 -9.69 -9.95
CA TYR A 22 -5.45 -9.19 -8.57
C TYR A 22 -4.90 -7.78 -8.37
N VAL A 23 -4.46 -7.10 -9.43
CA VAL A 23 -3.83 -5.76 -9.33
C VAL A 23 -4.83 -4.74 -8.79
N GLU A 24 -6.07 -4.79 -9.25
CA GLU A 24 -7.13 -3.88 -8.79
C GLU A 24 -7.51 -4.14 -7.32
N GLN A 25 -7.54 -5.40 -6.87
CA GLN A 25 -7.82 -5.77 -5.47
C GLN A 25 -6.69 -5.32 -4.54
N TYR A 26 -5.43 -5.49 -4.96
CA TYR A 26 -4.26 -5.01 -4.23
C TYR A 26 -4.27 -3.47 -4.10
N ARG A 27 -4.63 -2.76 -5.18
CA ARG A 27 -4.74 -1.30 -5.18
C ARG A 27 -5.88 -0.77 -4.30
N THR A 28 -7.02 -1.47 -4.25
CA THR A 28 -8.16 -1.06 -3.41
C THR A 28 -7.93 -1.33 -1.93
N GLN A 29 -7.18 -2.37 -1.58
CA GLN A 29 -6.90 -2.68 -0.17
C GLN A 29 -5.76 -1.83 0.42
N THR A 30 -4.85 -1.29 -0.39
CA THR A 30 -3.71 -0.49 0.09
C THR A 30 -3.86 0.96 -0.33
N ASN A 31 -4.50 1.78 0.51
CA ASN A 31 -4.50 3.22 0.35
C ASN A 31 -3.15 3.79 0.81
N LEU A 32 -2.12 3.62 -0.04
CA LEU A 32 -0.74 4.00 0.27
C LEU A 32 -0.59 5.53 0.18
N VAL A 33 -0.36 6.17 1.32
CA VAL A 33 -0.09 7.61 1.40
C VAL A 33 1.43 7.81 1.50
N ARG A 34 2.00 8.53 0.54
CA ARG A 34 3.41 8.90 0.57
C ARG A 34 3.59 10.17 1.40
N LEU A 35 4.44 10.11 2.41
CA LEU A 35 4.84 11.28 3.21
C LEU A 35 5.97 12.04 2.49
N ASP A 36 6.02 13.35 2.73
CA ASP A 36 7.19 14.15 2.34
C ASP A 36 8.43 13.76 3.18
N PRO A 37 9.66 13.93 2.65
CA PRO A 37 10.87 13.41 3.29
C PRO A 37 11.14 13.95 4.70
N ASP A 38 10.82 15.21 4.94
CA ASP A 38 10.93 15.88 6.23
C ASP A 38 9.95 15.31 7.25
N VAL A 39 8.70 15.07 6.83
CA VAL A 39 7.68 14.42 7.66
C VAL A 39 8.08 12.98 7.96
N ALA A 40 8.54 12.23 6.95
CA ALA A 40 9.00 10.85 7.13
C ALA A 40 10.20 10.75 8.08
N GLN A 41 11.09 11.76 8.12
CA GLN A 41 12.20 11.81 9.05
C GLN A 41 11.76 12.02 10.51
N ALA A 42 10.63 12.70 10.73
CA ALA A 42 10.10 12.97 12.06
C ALA A 42 9.43 11.75 12.72
N PHE A 43 9.01 10.75 11.93
CA PHE A 43 8.28 9.58 12.44
C PHE A 43 9.01 8.26 12.17
N PRO A 44 9.24 7.41 13.18
CA PRO A 44 9.98 6.16 13.01
C PRO A 44 9.18 5.05 12.32
N ASN A 45 7.84 5.10 12.36
CA ASN A 45 6.95 4.12 11.74
C ASN A 45 5.55 4.71 11.47
N ASP A 46 4.70 3.92 10.82
CA ASP A 46 3.32 4.23 10.49
C ASP A 46 2.41 4.38 11.72
N GLU A 47 2.64 3.59 12.77
CA GLU A 47 1.90 3.70 14.03
C GLU A 47 2.03 5.10 14.65
N ALA A 48 3.25 5.64 14.72
CA ALA A 48 3.52 6.97 15.26
C ALA A 48 2.84 8.09 14.44
N VAL A 49 2.82 7.95 13.11
CA VAL A 49 2.11 8.89 12.22
C VAL A 49 0.60 8.86 12.49
N ASN A 50 0.03 7.65 12.57
CA ASN A 50 -1.40 7.47 12.78
C ASN A 50 -1.87 8.02 14.13
N GLU A 51 -1.10 7.80 15.20
CA GLU A 51 -1.41 8.37 16.53
C GLU A 51 -1.40 9.91 16.50
N ALA A 52 -0.40 10.53 15.88
CA ALA A 52 -0.34 11.98 15.76
C ALA A 52 -1.55 12.56 14.99
N LEU A 53 -1.92 11.93 13.87
CA LEU A 53 -3.09 12.34 13.08
C LEU A 53 -4.41 12.17 13.84
N ARG A 54 -4.56 11.09 14.62
CA ARG A 54 -5.74 10.87 15.50
C ARG A 54 -5.87 11.97 16.55
N LEU A 55 -4.76 12.38 17.17
CA LEU A 55 -4.77 13.49 18.13
C LEU A 55 -5.21 14.80 17.48
N LEU A 56 -4.71 15.10 16.27
CA LEU A 56 -5.12 16.29 15.51
C LEU A 56 -6.62 16.27 15.18
N ILE A 57 -7.17 15.11 14.80
CA ILE A 57 -8.61 14.94 14.56
C ILE A 57 -9.41 15.23 15.84
N GLN A 58 -8.98 14.70 16.99
CA GLN A 58 -9.66 14.95 18.27
C GLN A 58 -9.65 16.43 18.66
N ILE A 59 -8.52 17.12 18.46
CA ILE A 59 -8.42 18.57 18.73
C ILE A 59 -9.36 19.34 17.80
N ALA A 60 -9.34 19.04 16.50
CA ALA A 60 -10.21 19.68 15.52
C ALA A 60 -11.70 19.48 15.85
N GLN A 61 -12.10 18.28 16.25
CA GLN A 61 -13.47 17.99 16.69
C GLN A 61 -13.87 18.82 17.91
N ARG A 62 -12.98 18.95 18.91
CA ARG A 62 -13.26 19.79 20.10
C ARG A 62 -13.43 21.27 19.75
N GLN A 63 -12.70 21.78 18.76
CA GLN A 63 -12.83 23.16 18.29
C GLN A 63 -14.14 23.40 17.50
N GLN A 64 -14.67 22.39 16.81
CA GLN A 64 -15.92 22.49 16.06
C GLN A 64 -17.18 22.52 16.94
N HIS A 65 -17.07 22.02 18.17
CA HIS A 65 -18.15 21.99 19.16
C HIS A 65 -18.18 23.20 20.11
N HIS A 66 -17.34 24.21 19.86
CA HIS A 66 -17.25 25.46 20.61
C HIS A 66 -17.57 26.66 19.69
#